data_AF-A0A960ST93-F1
#
_entry.id   AF-A0A960ST93-F1
#
_cell.length_a   1.000
_cell.length_b   1.000
_cell.length_c   1.000
_cell.angle_alpha   90.00
_cell.angle_beta   90.00
_cell.angle_gamma   90.00
#
_symmetry.space_group_name_H-M   'P 1'
#
loop_
_entity.id
_entity.type
_entity.pdbx_description
1 polymer ?
#
loop_
_entity_poly.entity_id
_entity_poly.type
_entity_poly.pdbx_seq_one_letter_code
_entity_poly.pdbx_strand_id
1 'polypeptide(L)' 'MGSAPDTVIIGAGQAGLATSYWLTQVGVEHQILERRDSLGGAYQDRWDGFFMNTP' A
#
# COMPACT_ATOMS: atom_id res chain seq x y z
N MET A 1 5.22 -17.57 16.44
CA MET A 1 5.22 -16.84 15.15
C MET A 1 4.30 -17.60 14.22
N GLY A 2 3.32 -16.91 13.62
CA GLY A 2 2.48 -17.52 12.58
C GLY A 2 3.33 -17.91 11.36
N SER A 3 2.77 -18.77 10.49
CA SER A 3 3.37 -19.07 9.19
C SER A 3 3.65 -17.77 8.43
N ALA A 4 4.75 -17.72 7.68
CA ALA A 4 4.94 -16.63 6.72
C ALA A 4 3.87 -16.75 5.63
N PRO A 5 3.25 -15.64 5.19
CA PRO A 5 2.26 -15.70 4.12
C PRO A 5 2.95 -16.01 2.79
N ASP A 6 2.27 -16.75 1.91
CA ASP A 6 2.76 -17.07 0.57
C ASP A 6 2.83 -15.83 -0.34
N THR A 7 2.14 -14.75 0.04
CA THR A 7 2.07 -13.50 -0.73
C THR A 7 2.58 -12.32 0.09
N VAL A 8 3.48 -11.54 -0.51
CA VAL A 8 3.99 -10.29 0.06
C VAL A 8 3.82 -9.16 -0.94
N ILE A 9 3.29 -8.02 -0.47
CA ILE A 9 3.17 -6.78 -1.22
C ILE A 9 4.28 -5.84 -0.76
N ILE A 10 5.12 -5.40 -1.69
CA ILE A 10 6.19 -4.43 -1.42
C ILE A 10 5.72 -3.03 -1.80
N GLY A 11 5.54 -2.18 -0.77
CA GLY A 11 5.07 -0.81 -0.85
C GLY A 11 3.61 -0.65 -0.42
N ALA A 12 3.34 0.23 0.54
CA ALA A 12 2.01 0.63 1.00
C ALA A 12 1.55 1.97 0.41
N GLY A 13 1.91 2.22 -0.86
CA GLY A 13 1.31 3.29 -1.67
C GLY A 13 -0.08 2.92 -2.19
N GLN A 14 -0.67 3.75 -3.06
CA GLN A 14 -2.04 3.50 -3.55
C GLN A 14 -2.20 2.13 -4.23
N ALA A 15 -1.19 1.68 -4.98
CA ALA A 15 -1.24 0.41 -5.68
C ALA A 15 -1.25 -0.78 -4.69
N GLY A 16 -0.33 -0.78 -3.71
CA GLY A 16 -0.23 -1.87 -2.74
C GLY A 16 -1.45 -1.96 -1.82
N LEU A 17 -2.00 -0.81 -1.40
CA LEU A 17 -3.24 -0.79 -0.61
C LEU A 17 -4.45 -1.27 -1.41
N ALA A 18 -4.58 -0.88 -2.68
CA ALA A 18 -5.65 -1.37 -3.55
C ALA A 18 -5.53 -2.88 -3.79
N THR A 19 -4.32 -3.39 -4.02
CA THR A 19 -4.08 -4.83 -4.14
C THR A 19 -4.43 -5.57 -2.85
N SER A 20 -4.00 -5.06 -1.70
CA SER A 20 -4.32 -5.66 -0.40
C SER A 20 -5.82 -5.72 -0.15
N TYR A 21 -6.56 -4.65 -0.48
CA TYR A 21 -8.01 -4.63 -0.38
C TYR A 21 -8.64 -5.80 -1.16
N TRP A 22 -8.28 -5.97 -2.43
CA TRP A 22 -8.86 -7.04 -3.25
C TRP A 22 -8.43 -8.43 -2.83
N LEU A 23 -7.15 -8.63 -2.45
CA LEU A 23 -6.69 -9.91 -1.91
C LEU A 23 -7.44 -10.29 -0.62
N THR A 24 -7.71 -9.31 0.24
CA THR A 24 -8.54 -9.51 1.43
C THR A 24 -9.96 -9.95 1.05
N GLN A 25 -10.58 -9.33 0.05
CA GLN A 25 -11.93 -9.69 -0.41
C GLN A 25 -12.01 -11.13 -0.94
N VAL A 26 -10.96 -11.64 -1.58
CA VAL A 26 -10.92 -13.01 -2.12
C VAL A 26 -10.29 -14.04 -1.17
N GLY A 27 -10.00 -13.64 0.08
CA GLY A 27 -9.50 -14.56 1.11
C GLY A 27 -8.03 -14.99 0.95
N VAL A 28 -7.22 -14.22 0.23
CA VAL A 28 -5.78 -14.50 0.09
C VAL A 28 -5.03 -13.83 1.23
N GLU A 29 -4.38 -14.65 2.07
CA GLU A 29 -3.49 -14.16 3.13
C GLU A 29 -2.26 -13.47 2.50
N HIS A 30 -1.94 -12.28 2.99
CA HIS A 30 -0.80 -11.51 2.52
C HIS A 30 -0.30 -10.54 3.58
N GLN A 31 0.95 -10.12 3.44
CA GLN A 31 1.56 -9.07 4.26
C GLN A 31 2.05 -7.91 3.39
N ILE A 32 1.87 -6.68 3.87
CA ILE A 32 2.41 -5.48 3.22
C ILE A 32 3.66 -5.03 3.96
N LEU A 33 4.72 -4.72 3.20
CA LEU A 33 5.94 -4.12 3.73
C LEU A 33 6.12 -2.73 3.13
N GLU A 34 6.24 -1.71 3.99
CA GLU A 34 6.52 -0.33 3.59
C GLU A 34 7.75 0.16 4.33
N ARG A 35 8.57 0.96 3.64
CA ARG A 35 9.78 1.55 4.21
C ARG A 35 9.46 2.79 5.03
N ARG A 36 8.42 3.54 4.65
CA ARG A 36 8.01 4.77 5.34
C ARG A 36 7.22 4.48 6.62
N ASP A 37 7.43 5.33 7.61
CA ASP A 37 6.72 5.28 8.88
C ASP A 37 5.25 5.72 8.79
N SER A 38 4.88 6.41 7.69
CA SER A 38 3.53 6.92 7.46
C SER A 38 3.01 6.53 6.08
N LEU A 39 1.68 6.39 5.98
CA LEU A 39 0.99 6.13 4.73
C LEU A 39 0.96 7.38 3.83
N GLY A 40 0.76 7.17 2.52
CA GLY A 40 0.71 8.25 1.54
C GLY A 40 1.69 8.07 0.38
N GLY A 41 2.63 7.12 0.48
CA GLY A 41 3.53 6.75 -0.61
C GLY A 41 4.27 7.96 -1.20
N ALA A 42 4.29 8.05 -2.53
CA ALA A 42 4.97 9.13 -3.25
C ALA A 42 4.28 10.51 -3.15
N TYR A 43 3.11 10.62 -2.50
CA TYR A 43 2.48 11.93 -2.28
C TYR A 43 3.22 12.76 -1.23
N GLN A 44 3.94 12.11 -0.31
CA GLN A 44 4.74 12.79 0.71
C GLN A 44 5.97 13.51 0.13
N ASP A 45 6.41 13.11 -1.07
CA ASP A 45 7.56 13.71 -1.74
C ASP A 45 7.14 14.83 -2.72
N ARG A 46 5.87 15.24 -2.70
CA ARG A 46 5.35 16.28 -3.60
C ARG A 46 5.65 17.68 -3.07
N TRP A 47 5.63 18.65 -3.99
CA TRP A 47 5.91 20.04 -3.70
C TRP A 47 4.73 20.73 -3.00
N ASP A 48 5.03 21.84 -2.33
CA ASP A 48 4.02 22.70 -1.71
C ASP A 48 3.04 23.24 -2.76
N GLY A 49 1.74 23.02 -2.54
CA GLY A 49 0.70 23.37 -3.50
C GLY A 49 0.43 22.32 -4.58
N PHE A 50 0.92 21.10 -4.42
CA PHE A 50 0.47 19.97 -5.24
C PHE A 50 -1.02 19.68 -4.99
N PHE A 51 -1.80 19.59 -6.07
CA PHE A 51 -3.19 19.14 -6.09
C PHE A 51 -3.38 18.09 -7.19
N MET A 52 -4.36 17.21 -7.00
CA MET A 52 -4.79 16.29 -8.05
C MET A 52 -5.53 17.05 -9.16
N ASN A 53 -5.43 16.55 -10.39
CA ASN A 53 -6.05 17.13 -11.58
C ASN A 53 -7.47 16.63 -11.85
N THR A 54 -8.00 15.77 -10.97
CA THR A 54 -9.34 15.21 -11.03
C THR A 54 -9.99 15.29 -9.65
N PRO A 55 -11.30 15.59 -9.56
CA PRO A 55 -12.06 15.49 -8.32
C PRO A 55 -12.04 14.07 -7.72
#